data_AF-A0AAW8KF78-F1
#
_entry.id   AF-A0AAW8KF78-F1
#
_cell.length_a   1.000
_cell.length_b   1.000
_cell.length_c   1.000
_cell.angle_alpha   90.00
_cell.angle_beta   90.00
_cell.angle_gamma   90.00
#
_symmetry.space_group_name_H-M   'P 1'
#
loop_
_entity.id
_entity.type
_entity.pdbx_description
1 polymer ?
#
loop_
_entity_poly.entity_id
_entity_poly.type
_entity_poly.pdbx_seq_one_letter_code
_entity_poly.pdbx_strand_id
1 'polypeptide(L)'
;KERRQFGQPIASFQMVQAMLADMAIKVETARLMVLKACWMRDEGMEFSKEAAMAKCYAADVAMQVTTDAVQVMGGYGYSREYPVEK
;
A
#
# COMPACT_ATOMS: atom_id res chain seq x y z
N LYS A 1 -13.33 0.26 8.99
CA LYS A 1 -13.84 0.02 10.38
C LYS A 1 -15.38 -0.08 10.44
N GLU A 2 -16.10 0.39 9.42
CA GLU A 2 -17.57 0.42 9.39
C GLU A 2 -18.19 -0.95 9.09
N ARG A 3 -17.54 -1.78 8.25
CA ARG A 3 -18.00 -3.14 7.93
C ARG A 3 -17.94 -4.05 9.15
N ARG A 4 -19.07 -4.66 9.50
CA ARG A 4 -19.24 -5.64 10.58
C ARG A 4 -19.67 -6.99 10.02
N GLN A 5 -19.03 -8.07 10.46
CA GLN A 5 -19.43 -9.46 10.16
C GLN A 5 -19.12 -10.35 11.38
N PHE A 6 -19.85 -11.45 11.51
CA PHE A 6 -19.70 -12.39 12.64
C PHE A 6 -19.76 -11.68 14.01
N GLY A 7 -20.67 -10.69 14.14
CA GLY A 7 -20.90 -9.96 15.40
C GLY A 7 -19.88 -8.87 15.74
N GLN A 8 -18.84 -8.64 14.94
CA GLN A 8 -17.79 -7.65 15.24
C GLN A 8 -17.30 -6.89 13.98
N PRO A 9 -16.63 -5.74 14.13
CA PRO A 9 -15.98 -5.07 13.00
C PRO A 9 -14.94 -5.96 12.33
N ILE A 10 -14.86 -6.02 11.00
CA ILE A 10 -13.88 -6.90 10.34
C ILE A 10 -12.42 -6.55 10.67
N ALA A 11 -12.19 -5.30 11.09
CA ALA A 11 -10.88 -4.81 11.51
C ALA A 11 -10.39 -5.43 12.85
N SER A 12 -11.23 -6.18 13.57
CA SER A 12 -10.79 -6.93 14.76
C SER A 12 -10.24 -8.32 14.42
N PHE A 13 -10.45 -8.83 13.21
CA PHE A 13 -9.90 -10.12 12.80
C PHE A 13 -8.39 -10.01 12.52
N GLN A 14 -7.61 -10.92 13.11
CA GLN A 14 -6.14 -10.91 13.01
C GLN A 14 -5.64 -10.90 11.58
N MET A 15 -6.25 -11.67 10.66
CA MET A 15 -5.83 -11.69 9.26
C MET A 15 -6.03 -10.33 8.57
N VAL A 16 -7.13 -9.64 8.86
CA VAL A 16 -7.37 -8.29 8.31
C VAL A 16 -6.36 -7.30 8.90
N GLN A 17 -6.05 -7.41 10.19
CA GLN A 17 -5.03 -6.58 10.83
C GLN A 17 -3.64 -6.82 10.24
N ALA A 18 -3.28 -8.09 10.00
CA ALA A 18 -2.01 -8.46 9.38
C ALA A 18 -1.88 -7.90 7.96
N MET A 19 -2.94 -8.01 7.14
CA MET A 19 -2.96 -7.40 5.81
C MET A 19 -2.78 -5.88 5.88
N LEU A 20 -3.53 -5.19 6.74
CA LEU A 20 -3.42 -3.74 6.88
C LEU A 20 -2.05 -3.30 7.38
N ALA A 21 -1.44 -4.04 8.30
CA ALA A 21 -0.10 -3.78 8.80
C ALA A 21 0.96 -3.95 7.71
N ASP A 22 0.89 -5.03 6.94
CA ASP A 22 1.81 -5.30 5.84
C ASP A 22 1.68 -4.25 4.71
N MET A 23 0.45 -3.88 4.34
CA MET A 23 0.20 -2.77 3.40
C MET A 23 0.83 -1.46 3.89
N ALA A 24 0.68 -1.13 5.18
CA ALA A 24 1.25 0.08 5.75
C ALA A 24 2.79 0.08 5.73
N ILE A 25 3.41 -1.05 6.10
CA ILE A 25 4.88 -1.23 6.06
C ILE A 25 5.41 -1.01 4.64
N LYS A 26 4.76 -1.61 3.64
CA LYS A 26 5.18 -1.49 2.24
C LYS A 26 5.06 -0.07 1.71
N VAL A 27 3.95 0.61 2.00
CA VAL A 27 3.74 2.01 1.59
C VAL A 27 4.79 2.92 2.22
N GLU A 28 5.08 2.75 3.51
CA GLU A 28 6.09 3.55 4.19
C GLU A 28 7.49 3.28 3.64
N THR A 29 7.82 2.01 3.38
CA THR A 29 9.10 1.62 2.76
C THR A 29 9.26 2.25 1.37
N ALA A 30 8.23 2.15 0.52
CA ALA A 30 8.25 2.74 -0.82
C ALA A 30 8.41 4.28 -0.75
N ARG A 31 7.70 4.94 0.18
CA ARG A 31 7.82 6.38 0.42
C ARG A 31 9.26 6.76 0.81
N LEU A 32 9.86 6.06 1.76
CA LEU A 32 11.22 6.33 2.21
C LEU A 32 12.25 6.10 1.10
N MET A 33 12.08 5.09 0.25
CA MET A 33 12.96 4.87 -0.91
C MET A 33 12.91 6.03 -1.90
N VAL A 34 11.71 6.53 -2.22
CA VAL A 34 11.54 7.69 -3.10
C VAL A 34 12.17 8.94 -2.49
N LEU A 35 11.88 9.22 -1.21
CA LEU A 35 12.43 10.38 -0.51
C LEU A 35 13.96 10.32 -0.44
N LYS A 36 14.54 9.14 -0.23
CA LYS A 36 16.00 8.95 -0.25
C LYS A 36 16.58 9.30 -1.62
N ALA A 37 15.99 8.82 -2.71
CA ALA A 37 16.46 9.13 -4.06
C ALA A 37 16.36 10.64 -4.36
N CYS A 38 15.29 11.29 -3.93
CA CYS A 38 15.13 12.75 -4.04
C CYS A 38 16.19 13.49 -3.22
N TRP A 39 16.41 13.12 -1.97
CA TRP A 39 17.42 13.73 -1.11
C TRP A 39 18.83 13.59 -1.71
N MET A 40 19.20 12.41 -2.21
CA MET A 40 20.49 12.19 -2.86
C MET A 40 20.68 13.09 -4.09
N ARG A 41 19.63 13.25 -4.90
CA ARG A 41 19.64 14.19 -6.03
C ARG A 41 19.85 15.63 -5.56
N ASP A 42 19.15 16.04 -4.52
CA ASP A 42 19.19 17.42 -4.02
C ASP A 42 20.57 17.75 -3.39
N GLU A 43 21.25 16.76 -2.82
CA GLU A 43 22.64 16.86 -2.34
C GLU A 43 23.71 16.70 -3.44
N GLY A 44 23.31 16.54 -4.70
CA GLY A 44 24.23 16.35 -5.83
C GLY A 44 24.98 15.02 -5.84
N MET A 45 24.48 14.01 -5.11
CA MET A 45 25.03 12.66 -5.09
C MET A 45 24.54 11.85 -6.30
N GLU A 46 25.27 10.77 -6.66
CA GLU A 46 24.79 9.82 -7.66
C GLU A 46 23.55 9.08 -7.15
N PHE A 47 22.41 9.20 -7.85
CA PHE A 47 21.11 8.71 -7.38
C PHE A 47 20.38 7.79 -8.37
N SER A 48 20.95 7.54 -9.56
CA SER A 48 20.27 6.84 -10.66
C SER A 48 19.82 5.43 -10.26
N LYS A 49 20.65 4.71 -9.51
CA LYS A 49 20.35 3.35 -9.02
C LYS A 49 19.21 3.38 -7.99
N GLU A 50 19.29 4.27 -7.01
CA GLU A 50 18.30 4.42 -5.95
C GLU A 50 16.94 4.86 -6.51
N ALA A 51 16.93 5.76 -7.50
CA ALA A 51 15.71 6.15 -8.20
C ALA A 51 15.09 4.98 -8.98
N ALA A 52 15.89 4.17 -9.68
CA ALA A 52 15.40 2.99 -10.39
C ALA A 52 14.82 1.94 -9.43
N MET A 53 15.49 1.69 -8.31
CA MET A 53 14.99 0.80 -7.25
C MET A 53 13.68 1.33 -6.65
N ALA A 54 13.62 2.62 -6.32
CA ALA A 54 12.43 3.24 -5.77
C ALA A 54 11.24 3.15 -6.73
N LYS A 55 11.45 3.44 -8.02
CA LYS A 55 10.40 3.33 -9.04
C LYS A 55 9.87 1.91 -9.18
N CYS A 56 10.77 0.91 -9.25
CA CYS A 56 10.38 -0.48 -9.39
C CYS A 56 9.57 -0.94 -8.19
N TYR A 57 10.11 -0.76 -6.99
CA TYR A 57 9.47 -1.21 -5.75
C TYR A 57 8.15 -0.49 -5.48
N ALA A 58 8.07 0.83 -5.69
CA ALA A 58 6.84 1.58 -5.46
C ALA A 58 5.71 1.16 -6.41
N ALA A 59 6.02 0.81 -7.66
CA ALA A 59 5.02 0.32 -8.62
C ALA A 59 4.46 -1.04 -8.19
N ASP A 60 5.32 -1.97 -7.79
CA ASP A 60 4.92 -3.30 -7.33
C ASP A 60 4.11 -3.22 -6.03
N VAL A 61 4.54 -2.37 -5.09
CA VAL A 61 3.81 -2.11 -3.84
C VAL A 61 2.44 -1.50 -4.12
N ALA A 62 2.33 -0.54 -5.06
CA ALA A 62 1.05 0.05 -5.41
C ALA A 62 0.07 -1.01 -5.91
N MET A 63 0.50 -1.89 -6.81
CA MET A 63 -0.33 -3.00 -7.32
C MET A 63 -0.76 -3.97 -6.22
N GLN A 64 0.17 -4.33 -5.33
CA GLN A 64 -0.13 -5.25 -4.25
C GLN A 64 -1.12 -4.65 -3.25
N VAL A 65 -0.86 -3.42 -2.79
CA VAL A 65 -1.69 -2.72 -1.81
C VAL A 65 -3.10 -2.49 -2.33
N THR A 66 -3.27 -2.10 -3.60
CA THR A 66 -4.61 -1.92 -4.17
C THR A 66 -5.36 -3.25 -4.31
N THR A 67 -4.68 -4.32 -4.70
CA THR A 67 -5.27 -5.67 -4.76
C THR A 67 -5.70 -6.18 -3.38
N ASP A 68 -4.84 -6.01 -2.38
CA ASP A 68 -5.16 -6.40 -1.00
C ASP A 68 -6.31 -5.56 -0.43
N ALA A 69 -6.41 -4.28 -0.81
CA ALA A 69 -7.53 -3.42 -0.41
C ALA A 69 -8.87 -3.92 -0.98
N VAL A 70 -8.90 -4.34 -2.25
CA VAL A 70 -10.09 -4.98 -2.85
C VAL A 70 -10.49 -6.22 -2.04
N GLN A 71 -9.53 -7.06 -1.66
CA GLN A 71 -9.80 -8.26 -0.86
C GLN A 71 -10.37 -7.92 0.52
N VAL A 72 -9.85 -6.90 1.20
CA VAL A 72 -10.39 -6.42 2.49
C VAL A 72 -11.83 -5.90 2.34
N MET A 73 -12.17 -5.29 1.20
CA MET A 73 -13.53 -4.83 0.89
C MET A 73 -14.47 -5.95 0.42
N GLY A 74 -13.95 -7.12 0.05
CA GLY A 74 -14.74 -8.25 -0.45
C GLY A 74 -15.53 -7.88 -1.70
N GLY A 75 -16.79 -8.29 -1.79
CA GLY A 75 -17.64 -7.97 -2.96
C GLY A 75 -17.82 -6.47 -3.21
N TYR A 76 -17.77 -5.62 -2.19
CA TYR A 76 -17.79 -4.16 -2.36
C TYR A 76 -16.54 -3.62 -3.03
N GLY A 77 -15.42 -4.36 -2.96
CA GLY A 77 -14.18 -3.98 -3.63
C GLY A 77 -14.24 -4.07 -5.15
N TYR A 78 -15.23 -4.77 -5.70
CA TYR A 78 -15.52 -4.85 -7.14
C TYR A 78 -16.66 -3.92 -7.56
N SER A 79 -17.29 -3.21 -6.62
CA SER A 79 -18.37 -2.28 -6.92
C SER A 79 -17.81 -0.91 -7.31
N ARG A 80 -18.28 -0.39 -8.45
CA ARG A 80 -17.93 0.96 -8.95
C ARG A 80 -18.42 2.09 -8.05
N GLU A 81 -19.28 1.79 -7.08
CA GLU A 81 -19.74 2.74 -6.06
C GLU A 81 -18.65 3.04 -5.02
N TYR A 82 -17.64 2.17 -4.89
CA TYR A 82 -16.55 2.34 -3.94
C TYR A 82 -15.25 2.68 -4.67
N PRO A 83 -14.41 3.57 -4.09
CA PRO A 83 -13.24 4.09 -4.79
C PRO A 83 -12.12 3.07 -4.99
N VAL A 84 -12.15 1.93 -4.29
CA VAL A 84 -11.05 0.94 -4.29
C VAL A 84 -10.88 0.20 -5.62
N GLU A 85 -11.89 0.21 -6.49
CA GLU A 85 -11.85 -0.44 -7.81
C GLU A 85 -11.07 0.38 -8.86
N LYS A 86 -10.74 1.65 -8.55
CA LYS A 86 -10.05 2.59 -9.44
C LYS A 86 -8.56 2.72 -9.13
#